data_AF-A0A8J7QHK2-F1
#
_entry.id   AF-A0A8J7QHK2-F1
#
_cell.length_a   1.000
_cell.length_b   1.000
_cell.length_c   1.000
_cell.angle_alpha   90.00
_cell.angle_beta   90.00
_cell.angle_gamma   90.00
#
_symmetry.space_group_name_H-M   'P 1'
#
loop_
_entity.id
_entity.type
_entity.pdbx_description
1 polymer ?
#
loop_
_entity_poly.entity_id
_entity_poly.type
_entity_poly.pdbx_seq_one_letter_code
_entity_poly.pdbx_strand_id
1 'polypeptide(L)'
;MGKNVAKTVTERLLKKEIGRLEKSVSQALNLLKGIDKEVKSASKAVNALPGMQKQLAELRKQVAESAKAQKRAVKKPRKLTEMNIFVKEQIKSGKSFAEAIQAWKDYKAAKQAQREAEPAEKSEQP
;
A
#
# COMPACT_ATOMS: atom_id res chain seq x y z
N MET A 1 43.40 80.29 -1.28
CA MET A 1 43.07 79.28 -0.23
C MET A 1 42.09 78.17 -0.68
N GLY A 2 41.48 78.21 -1.88
CA GLY A 2 40.40 77.26 -2.26
C GLY A 2 40.77 75.79 -2.55
N LYS A 3 42.00 75.49 -2.98
CA LYS A 3 42.39 74.13 -3.40
C LYS A 3 42.45 73.10 -2.25
N ASN A 4 42.79 73.54 -1.03
CA ASN A 4 42.85 72.65 0.14
C ASN A 4 41.46 72.34 0.73
N VAL A 5 40.51 73.26 0.58
CA VAL A 5 39.11 73.05 0.99
C VAL A 5 38.41 72.05 0.07
N ALA A 6 38.65 72.13 -1.25
CA ALA A 6 38.08 71.16 -2.20
C ALA A 6 38.61 69.73 -1.97
N LYS A 7 39.92 69.56 -1.72
CA LYS A 7 40.50 68.24 -1.42
C LYS A 7 39.93 67.60 -0.15
N THR A 8 39.78 68.39 0.92
CA THR A 8 39.24 67.90 2.20
C THR A 8 37.75 67.52 2.12
N VAL A 9 36.97 68.21 1.29
CA VAL A 9 35.57 67.83 1.00
C VAL A 9 35.50 66.50 0.23
N THR A 10 36.31 66.32 -0.81
CA THR A 10 36.35 65.08 -1.59
C THR A 10 36.79 63.89 -0.76
N GLU A 11 37.83 64.03 0.08
CA GLU A 11 38.26 62.97 1.01
C GLU A 11 37.16 62.55 1.98
N ARG A 12 36.38 63.51 2.50
CA ARG A 12 35.27 63.22 3.41
C ARG A 12 34.17 62.44 2.71
N LEU A 13 33.84 62.78 1.46
CA LEU A 13 32.86 62.06 0.65
C LEU A 13 33.32 60.63 0.33
N LEU A 14 34.59 60.46 -0.05
CA LEU A 14 35.17 59.14 -0.30
C LEU A 14 35.15 58.27 0.96
N LYS A 15 35.52 58.80 2.13
CA LYS A 15 35.42 58.06 3.41
C LYS A 15 33.99 57.63 3.73
N LYS A 16 33.00 58.48 3.44
CA LYS A 16 31.58 58.16 3.64
C LYS A 16 31.12 57.03 2.71
N GLU A 17 31.53 57.07 1.44
CA GLU A 17 31.17 56.02 0.48
C GLU A 17 31.87 54.69 0.79
N ILE A 18 33.14 54.72 1.18
CA ILE A 18 33.86 53.51 1.65
C ILE A 18 33.11 52.88 2.82
N GLY A 19 32.76 53.66 3.86
CA GLY A 19 32.01 53.13 5.00
C GLY A 19 30.61 52.60 4.65
N ARG A 20 29.96 53.17 3.62
CA ARG A 20 28.70 52.66 3.09
C ARG A 20 28.90 51.31 2.38
N LEU A 21 29.92 51.21 1.54
CA LEU A 21 30.27 49.97 0.83
C LEU A 21 30.67 48.85 1.80
N GLU A 22 31.49 49.13 2.81
CA GLU A 22 31.89 48.16 3.83
C GLU A 22 30.68 47.58 4.58
N LYS A 23 29.70 48.41 4.93
CA LYS A 23 28.44 47.96 5.54
C LYS A 23 27.64 47.07 4.60
N SER A 24 27.51 47.48 3.33
CA SER A 24 26.79 46.70 2.32
C SER A 24 27.44 45.34 2.08
N VAL A 25 28.77 45.29 2.00
CA VAL A 25 29.53 44.05 1.83
C VAL A 25 29.36 43.15 3.05
N SER A 26 29.42 43.71 4.26
CA SER A 26 29.20 42.96 5.50
C SER A 26 27.80 42.35 5.58
N GLN A 27 26.78 43.10 5.17
CA GLN A 27 25.39 42.60 5.08
C GLN A 27 25.27 41.47 4.05
N ALA A 28 25.84 41.65 2.86
CA ALA A 28 25.83 40.63 1.81
C ALA A 28 26.51 39.33 2.28
N LEU A 29 27.65 39.42 2.97
CA LEU A 29 28.35 38.26 3.53
C LEU A 29 27.51 37.52 4.58
N ASN A 30 26.76 38.24 5.41
CA ASN A 30 25.87 37.61 6.39
C ASN A 30 24.70 36.89 5.73
N LEU A 31 24.12 37.47 4.67
CA LEU A 31 23.07 36.83 3.88
C LEU A 31 23.60 35.56 3.19
N LEU A 32 24.78 35.62 2.58
CA LEU A 32 25.43 34.46 1.96
C LEU A 32 25.66 33.31 2.96
N LYS A 33 26.08 33.62 4.19
CA LYS A 33 26.21 32.62 5.26
C LYS A 33 24.87 32.01 5.67
N GLY A 34 23.79 32.80 5.65
CA GLY A 34 22.42 32.31 5.89
C GLY A 34 21.99 31.33 4.80
N ILE A 35 22.16 31.73 3.53
CA ILE A 35 21.81 30.93 2.35
C ILE A 35 22.59 29.61 2.35
N ASP A 36 23.89 29.61 2.64
CA ASP A 36 24.70 28.38 2.71
C ASP A 36 24.15 27.36 3.73
N LYS A 37 23.68 27.84 4.90
CA LYS A 37 23.05 26.98 5.91
C LYS A 37 21.74 26.39 5.41
N GLU A 38 20.89 27.20 4.79
CA GLU A 38 19.61 26.77 4.23
C GLU A 38 19.81 25.74 3.12
N VAL A 39 20.72 26.00 2.18
CA VAL A 39 21.07 25.07 1.09
C VAL A 39 21.55 23.72 1.63
N LYS A 40 22.42 23.72 2.65
CA LYS A 40 22.88 22.48 3.30
C LYS A 40 21.73 21.72 3.96
N SER A 41 20.79 22.42 4.60
CA SER A 41 19.62 21.78 5.21
C SER A 41 18.67 21.18 4.16
N ALA A 42 18.40 21.91 3.08
CA ALA A 42 17.57 21.45 1.98
C ALA A 42 18.20 20.25 1.27
N SER A 43 19.52 20.27 1.04
CA SER A 43 20.25 19.16 0.45
C SER A 43 20.09 17.87 1.26
N LYS A 44 20.19 17.94 2.59
CA LYS A 44 19.95 16.77 3.47
C LYS A 44 18.53 16.23 3.33
N ALA A 45 17.53 17.12 3.28
CA ALA A 45 16.12 16.71 3.13
C ALA A 45 15.88 16.02 1.78
N VAL A 46 16.45 16.56 0.68
CA VAL A 46 16.35 15.98 -0.66
C VAL A 46 16.99 14.58 -0.69
N ASN A 47 18.15 14.41 -0.05
CA ASN A 47 18.83 13.11 0.01
C ASN A 47 18.05 12.04 0.79
N ALA A 48 17.08 12.42 1.63
CA ALA A 48 16.22 11.48 2.36
C ALA A 48 15.03 10.97 1.51
N LEU A 49 14.63 11.69 0.46
CA LEU A 49 13.45 11.36 -0.36
C LEU A 49 13.50 9.96 -1.00
N PRO A 50 14.64 9.47 -1.54
CA PRO A 50 14.69 8.13 -2.11
C PRO A 50 14.38 7.02 -1.08
N GLY A 51 14.79 7.21 0.18
CA GLY A 51 14.47 6.28 1.27
C GLY A 51 12.97 6.25 1.55
N MET A 52 12.33 7.42 1.60
CA MET A 52 10.88 7.55 1.80
C MET A 52 10.09 6.93 0.63
N GLN A 53 10.54 7.10 -0.61
CA GLN A 53 9.91 6.46 -1.77
C GLN A 53 9.95 4.93 -1.69
N LYS A 54 11.07 4.35 -1.25
CA LYS A 54 11.19 2.89 -1.03
C LYS A 54 10.23 2.41 0.07
N GLN A 55 10.18 3.13 1.20
CA GLN A 55 9.27 2.80 2.30
C GLN A 55 7.80 2.86 1.86
N LEU A 56 7.42 3.88 1.09
CA LEU A 56 6.05 4.01 0.57
C LEU A 56 5.68 2.86 -0.39
N ALA A 57 6.61 2.45 -1.25
CA ALA A 57 6.40 1.32 -2.15
C ALA A 57 6.18 0.01 -1.38
N GLU A 58 6.99 -0.23 -0.34
CA GLU A 58 6.85 -1.41 0.52
C GLU A 58 5.52 -1.41 1.28
N LEU A 59 5.13 -0.26 1.83
CA LEU A 59 3.85 -0.10 2.54
C LEU A 59 2.65 -0.38 1.61
N ARG A 60 2.70 0.10 0.37
CA ARG A 60 1.67 -0.19 -0.65
C ARG A 60 1.57 -1.70 -0.93
N LYS A 61 2.70 -2.40 -1.00
CA LYS A 61 2.73 -3.84 -1.20
C LYS A 61 2.08 -4.58 -0.03
N GLN A 62 2.43 -4.22 1.20
CA GLN A 62 1.84 -4.81 2.41
C GLN A 62 0.32 -4.59 2.52
N VAL A 63 -0.15 -3.38 2.17
CA VAL A 63 -1.58 -3.08 2.10
C VAL A 63 -2.28 -3.94 1.03
N ALA A 64 -1.67 -4.12 -0.14
CA ALA A 64 -2.25 -4.97 -1.19
C ALA A 64 -2.31 -6.45 -0.79
N GLU A 65 -1.28 -6.96 -0.11
CA GLU A 65 -1.25 -8.34 0.38
C GLU A 65 -2.28 -8.59 1.49
N SER A 66 -2.37 -7.68 2.46
CA SER A 66 -3.37 -7.75 3.53
C SER A 66 -4.80 -7.67 2.99
N ALA A 67 -5.07 -6.80 2.01
CA ALA A 67 -6.37 -6.72 1.35
C ALA A 67 -6.73 -8.04 0.61
N LYS A 68 -5.76 -8.69 -0.05
CA LYS A 68 -5.96 -10.02 -0.66
C LYS A 68 -6.23 -11.09 0.40
N ALA A 69 -5.51 -11.07 1.52
CA ALA A 69 -5.69 -12.00 2.62
C ALA A 69 -7.09 -11.87 3.25
N GLN A 70 -7.55 -10.65 3.52
CA GLN A 70 -8.91 -10.40 3.99
C GLN A 70 -9.97 -10.88 3.00
N LYS A 71 -9.81 -10.61 1.69
CA LYS A 71 -10.73 -11.13 0.67
C LYS A 71 -10.77 -12.67 0.62
N ARG A 72 -9.66 -13.35 0.93
CA ARG A 72 -9.63 -14.82 1.03
C ARG A 72 -10.31 -15.31 2.31
N ALA A 73 -10.10 -14.63 3.44
CA ALA A 73 -10.70 -14.98 4.72
C ALA A 73 -12.22 -14.78 4.76
N VAL A 74 -12.75 -13.77 4.05
CA VAL A 74 -14.20 -13.45 4.02
C VAL A 74 -14.98 -14.38 3.08
N LYS A 75 -14.31 -15.14 2.19
CA LYS A 75 -14.98 -16.20 1.43
C LYS A 75 -15.33 -17.33 2.38
N LYS A 76 -16.55 -17.30 2.95
CA LYS A 76 -17.16 -18.45 3.61
C LYS A 76 -16.96 -19.67 2.68
N PRO A 77 -16.41 -20.79 3.17
CA PRO A 77 -16.28 -21.98 2.35
C PRO A 77 -17.67 -22.33 1.82
N ARG A 78 -17.83 -22.40 0.50
CA ARG A 78 -19.08 -22.88 -0.09
C ARG A 78 -19.27 -24.30 0.44
N LYS A 79 -20.33 -24.53 1.21
CA LYS A 79 -20.76 -25.88 1.57
C LYS A 79 -20.99 -26.62 0.26
N LEU A 80 -20.17 -27.64 0.00
CA LEU A 80 -20.39 -28.55 -1.11
C LEU A 80 -21.71 -29.29 -0.84
N THR A 81 -22.59 -29.34 -1.84
CA THR A 81 -23.79 -30.18 -1.77
C THR A 81 -23.39 -31.65 -1.74
N GLU A 82 -24.26 -32.52 -1.22
CA GLU A 82 -24.03 -33.98 -1.22
C GLU A 82 -23.69 -34.49 -2.63
N MET A 83 -24.38 -33.98 -3.66
CA MET A 83 -24.09 -34.28 -5.05
C MET A 83 -22.64 -33.95 -5.43
N ASN A 84 -22.14 -32.78 -5.04
CA ASN A 84 -20.78 -32.37 -5.39
C ASN A 84 -19.73 -33.25 -4.72
N ILE A 85 -20.01 -33.76 -3.51
CA ILE A 85 -19.14 -34.71 -2.81
C ILE A 85 -19.16 -36.05 -3.54
N PHE A 86 -20.35 -36.59 -3.81
CA PHE A 86 -20.55 -37.86 -4.49
C PHE A 86 -19.91 -37.89 -5.89
N VAL A 87 -20.19 -36.89 -6.72
CA VAL A 87 -19.63 -36.80 -8.08
C VAL A 87 -18.11 -36.72 -8.04
N LYS A 88 -17.54 -36.00 -7.07
CA LYS A 88 -16.08 -35.90 -6.89
C LYS A 88 -15.46 -37.26 -6.53
N GLU A 89 -16.13 -38.06 -5.71
CA GLU A 89 -15.67 -39.42 -5.39
C GLU A 89 -15.72 -40.35 -6.60
N GLN A 90 -16.80 -40.29 -7.39
CA GLN A 90 -16.90 -41.08 -8.62
C GLN A 90 -15.80 -40.72 -9.63
N ILE A 91 -15.50 -39.43 -9.79
CA ILE A 91 -14.41 -38.98 -10.66
C ILE A 91 -13.05 -39.46 -10.14
N LYS A 92 -12.81 -39.41 -8.82
CA LYS A 92 -11.58 -39.96 -8.22
C LYS A 92 -11.44 -41.46 -8.43
N SER A 93 -12.55 -42.19 -8.48
CA SER A 93 -12.56 -43.63 -8.81
C SER A 93 -12.36 -43.93 -10.31
N GLY A 94 -12.11 -42.91 -11.14
CA GLY A 94 -11.82 -43.07 -12.57
C GLY A 94 -13.04 -43.00 -13.49
N LYS A 95 -14.23 -42.71 -12.96
CA LYS A 95 -15.44 -42.53 -13.79
C LYS A 95 -15.47 -41.15 -14.44
N SER A 96 -16.03 -41.10 -15.65
CA SER A 96 -16.26 -39.82 -16.34
C SER A 96 -17.32 -38.99 -15.61
N PHE A 97 -17.34 -37.68 -15.89
CA PHE A 97 -18.35 -36.79 -15.31
C PHE A 97 -19.78 -37.22 -15.65
N ALA A 98 -20.01 -37.69 -16.88
CA ALA A 98 -21.33 -38.16 -17.32
C ALA A 98 -21.80 -39.38 -16.51
N GLU A 99 -20.91 -40.36 -16.31
CA GLU A 99 -21.19 -41.56 -15.51
C GLU A 99 -21.41 -41.22 -14.03
N ALA A 100 -20.64 -40.27 -13.48
CA ALA A 100 -20.80 -39.81 -12.11
C ALA A 100 -22.15 -39.13 -11.86
N ILE A 101 -22.64 -38.35 -12.83
CA ILE A 101 -23.97 -37.72 -12.77
C ILE A 101 -25.09 -38.74 -12.88
N GLN A 102 -24.93 -39.77 -13.73
CA GLN A 102 -25.92 -40.83 -13.83
C GLN A 102 -25.99 -41.65 -12.54
N ALA A 103 -24.84 -42.03 -11.98
CA ALA A 103 -24.77 -42.71 -10.69
C ALA A 103 -25.41 -41.89 -9.55
N TRP A 104 -25.33 -40.56 -9.60
CA TRP A 104 -26.02 -39.70 -8.63
C TRP A 104 -27.54 -39.77 -8.76
N LYS A 105 -28.07 -39.77 -10.00
CA LYS A 105 -29.51 -39.91 -10.24
C LYS A 105 -30.02 -41.26 -9.73
N ASP A 106 -29.29 -42.33 -10.00
CA ASP A 106 -29.64 -43.68 -9.57
C ASP A 106 -29.57 -43.81 -8.04
N TYR A 107 -28.53 -43.25 -7.41
CA TYR A 107 -28.42 -43.15 -5.95
C TYR A 107 -29.60 -42.40 -5.33
N LYS A 108 -30.02 -41.28 -5.94
CA LYS A 108 -31.17 -40.50 -5.48
C LYS A 108 -32.48 -41.30 -5.60
N ALA A 109 -32.67 -42.01 -6.71
CA ALA A 109 -33.84 -42.85 -6.94
C ALA A 109 -33.88 -44.01 -5.94
N ALA A 110 -32.77 -44.70 -5.69
CA ALA A 110 -32.67 -45.77 -4.71
C ALA A 110 -32.94 -45.28 -3.28
N LYS A 111 -32.41 -44.11 -2.90
CA LYS A 111 -32.64 -43.49 -1.59
C LYS A 111 -34.10 -43.06 -1.39
N GLN A 112 -34.80 -42.72 -2.47
CA GLN A 112 -36.22 -42.40 -2.44
C GLN A 112 -37.07 -43.67 -2.31
N ALA A 113 -36.74 -44.72 -3.06
CA ALA A 113 -37.38 -46.03 -2.95
C ALA A 113 -37.20 -46.65 -1.55
N GLN A 114 -36.03 -46.49 -0.91
CA GLN A 114 -35.80 -46.96 0.47
C GLN A 114 -36.64 -46.22 1.52
N ARG A 115 -36.94 -44.94 1.31
CA ARG A 115 -37.83 -44.17 2.20
C ARG A 115 -39.30 -44.57 2.04
N GLU A 116 -39.69 -45.02 0.86
CA GLU A 116 -41.03 -45.52 0.57
C GLU A 116 -41.20 -46.98 0.99
N ALA A 117 -40.10 -47.71 1.21
CA ALA A 117 -40.07 -49.12 1.59
C ALA A 117 -39.79 -49.38 3.08
N GLU A 118 -39.74 -48.36 3.94
CA GLU A 118 -39.69 -48.54 5.40
C GLU A 118 -41.14 -48.65 5.92
N PRO A 119 -41.66 -49.86 6.21
CA PRO A 119 -42.99 -50.00 6.78
C PRO A 119 -42.93 -49.61 8.25
N ALA A 120 -44.01 -49.00 8.73
CA ALA A 120 -44.23 -48.71 10.14
C ALA A 120 -44.20 -50.01 10.97
N GLU A 121 -43.03 -50.40 11.47
CA GLU A 121 -42.90 -51.53 12.42
C GLU A 121 -42.24 -51.04 13.72
N LYS A 122 -42.91 -50.08 14.37
CA LYS A 122 -42.79 -49.82 15.82
C LYS A 122 -44.12 -49.36 16.38
N SER A 123 -45.11 -50.25 16.41
CA SER A 123 -46.29 -50.07 17.27
C SER A 123 -47.02 -51.39 17.47
N GLU A 124 -46.42 -52.32 18.22
CA GLU A 124 -47.19 -53.25 19.05
C GLU A 124 -46.27 -53.90 20.08
N GLN A 125 -46.37 -53.43 21.32
CA GLN A 125 -46.17 -54.29 22.49
C GLN A 125 -47.30 -53.97 23.48
N PRO A 126 -47.95 -54.99 24.07
CA PRO A 126 -49.04 -54.84 25.03
C PRO A 126 -48.58 -54.27 26.38
#